data_AF-A0A6F9Y3H9-F1
#
_entry.id   AF-A0A6F9Y3H9-F1
#
_cell.length_a   1.000
_cell.length_b   1.000
_cell.length_c   1.000
_cell.angle_alpha   90.00
_cell.angle_beta   90.00
_cell.angle_gamma   90.00
#
_symmetry.space_group_name_H-M   'P 1'
#
loop_
_entity.id
_entity.type
_entity.pdbx_description
1 polymer ?
#
loop_
_entity_poly.entity_id
_entity_poly.type
_entity_poly.pdbx_seq_one_letter_code
_entity_poly.pdbx_strand_id
1 'polypeptide(L)'
;MDEQQAVKVILASLAAFDGSAQMALEIVNQLEPLFAQLQTRPPQLSEAELRQLEAGYNHLIAVLAAERRNLSKQLSELSGPKQKRIVNAYSKHMKSSMKMTF
;
A
#
# COMPACT_ATOMS: atom_id res chain seq x y z
N MET A 1 0.66 5.60 -21.89
CA MET A 1 -0.78 5.42 -21.61
C MET A 1 -1.43 6.80 -21.56
N ASP A 2 -2.71 6.89 -21.90
CA ASP A 2 -3.53 8.07 -21.67
C ASP A 2 -3.77 8.26 -20.16
N GLU A 3 -3.74 9.50 -19.67
CA GLU A 3 -3.96 9.84 -18.25
C GLU A 3 -5.34 9.39 -17.78
N GLN A 4 -6.34 9.50 -18.66
CA GLN A 4 -7.71 9.01 -18.39
C GLN A 4 -7.77 7.48 -18.28
N GLN A 5 -6.89 6.76 -18.99
CA GLN A 5 -6.80 5.31 -18.86
C GLN A 5 -6.16 4.92 -17.52
N ALA A 6 -5.16 5.66 -17.06
CA ALA A 6 -4.55 5.42 -15.74
C ALA A 6 -5.56 5.63 -14.60
N VAL A 7 -6.38 6.68 -14.68
CA VAL A 7 -7.48 6.94 -13.72
C VAL A 7 -8.49 5.79 -13.70
N LYS A 8 -8.94 5.32 -14.87
CA LYS A 8 -9.86 4.18 -14.97
C LYS A 8 -9.31 2.92 -14.34
N VAL A 9 -8.02 2.63 -14.56
CA VAL A 9 -7.35 1.48 -13.95
C VAL A 9 -7.30 1.63 -12.43
N ILE A 10 -6.97 2.82 -11.91
CA ILE A 10 -6.96 3.10 -10.47
C ILE A 10 -8.35 2.85 -9.87
N LEU A 11 -9.40 3.45 -10.42
CA LEU A 11 -10.76 3.32 -9.91
C LEU A 11 -11.28 1.88 -9.99
N ALA A 12 -11.00 1.16 -11.07
CA ALA A 12 -11.38 -0.24 -11.22
C ALA A 12 -10.67 -1.13 -10.19
N SER A 13 -9.37 -0.94 -9.96
CA SER A 13 -8.61 -1.67 -8.93
C SER A 13 -9.13 -1.40 -7.53
N LEU A 14 -9.49 -0.14 -7.21
CA LEU A 14 -10.08 0.23 -5.92
C LEU A 14 -11.48 -0.36 -5.74
N ALA A 15 -12.29 -0.42 -6.80
CA ALA A 15 -13.63 -1.01 -6.74
C ALA A 15 -13.61 -2.55 -6.63
N ALA A 16 -12.59 -3.19 -7.20
CA ALA A 16 -12.39 -4.64 -7.12
C ALA A 16 -11.79 -5.10 -5.77
N PHE A 17 -11.34 -4.16 -4.93
CA PHE A 17 -10.71 -4.48 -3.66
C PHE A 17 -11.67 -5.18 -2.69
N ASP A 18 -11.31 -6.40 -2.29
CA ASP A 18 -12.14 -7.28 -1.45
C ASP A 18 -11.94 -7.08 0.06
N GLY A 19 -11.05 -6.16 0.47
CA GLY A 19 -10.72 -5.90 1.86
C GLY A 19 -9.62 -6.79 2.46
N SER A 20 -8.99 -7.68 1.68
CA SER A 20 -7.90 -8.53 2.16
C SER A 20 -6.55 -7.79 2.21
N ALA A 21 -5.73 -8.05 3.23
CA ALA A 21 -4.46 -7.36 3.40
C ALA A 21 -3.44 -7.67 2.28
N GLN A 22 -3.46 -8.90 1.76
CA GLN A 22 -2.61 -9.32 0.64
C GLN A 22 -2.98 -8.56 -0.63
N MET A 23 -4.28 -8.48 -0.96
CA MET A 23 -4.75 -7.72 -2.11
C MET A 23 -4.49 -6.21 -1.93
N ALA A 24 -4.61 -5.68 -0.71
CA ALA A 24 -4.29 -4.29 -0.43
C ALA A 24 -2.82 -3.96 -0.78
N LEU A 25 -1.88 -4.84 -0.44
CA LEU A 25 -0.46 -4.68 -0.79
C LEU A 25 -0.23 -4.78 -2.30
N GLU A 26 -0.89 -5.72 -2.98
CA GLU A 26 -0.81 -5.88 -4.43
C GLU A 26 -1.35 -4.65 -5.17
N ILE A 27 -2.51 -4.13 -4.74
CA ILE A 27 -3.08 -2.90 -5.28
C ILE A 27 -2.11 -1.74 -5.07
N VAL A 28 -1.54 -1.55 -3.87
CA VAL A 28 -0.58 -0.46 -3.63
C VAL A 28 0.62 -0.55 -4.58
N ASN A 29 1.21 -1.74 -4.75
CA ASN A 29 2.35 -1.96 -5.64
C ASN A 29 1.99 -1.70 -7.11
N GLN A 30 0.77 -2.05 -7.54
CA GLN A 30 0.29 -1.82 -8.90
C GLN A 30 0.00 -0.34 -9.16
N LEU A 31 -0.54 0.37 -8.16
CA LEU A 31 -0.97 1.76 -8.32
C LEU A 31 0.17 2.78 -8.16
N GLU A 32 1.23 2.46 -7.42
CA GLU A 32 2.41 3.32 -7.24
C GLU A 32 2.96 3.94 -8.55
N PRO A 33 3.25 3.15 -9.62
CA PRO A 33 3.74 3.72 -10.87
C PRO A 33 2.69 4.57 -11.61
N LEU A 34 1.39 4.30 -11.41
CA LEU A 34 0.32 5.08 -12.01
C LEU A 34 0.18 6.43 -11.31
N PHE A 35 0.23 6.46 -9.98
CA PHE A 35 0.22 7.71 -9.21
C PHE A 35 1.43 8.59 -9.54
N ALA A 36 2.63 8.00 -9.70
CA ALA A 36 3.81 8.74 -10.12
C ALA A 36 3.63 9.41 -11.50
N GLN A 37 2.96 8.74 -12.45
CA GLN A 37 2.65 9.32 -13.75
C GLN A 37 1.67 10.50 -13.62
N LEU A 38 0.60 10.36 -12.82
CA LEU A 38 -0.39 11.41 -12.61
C LEU A 38 0.16 12.63 -11.85
N GLN A 39 1.23 12.48 -11.05
CA GLN A 39 1.91 13.63 -10.44
C GLN A 39 2.59 14.52 -11.49
N THR A 40 3.12 13.93 -12.57
CA THR A 40 3.77 14.69 -13.64
C THR A 40 2.78 15.35 -14.59
N ARG A 41 1.59 14.75 -14.74
CA ARG A 41 0.48 15.29 -15.53
C ARG A 41 -0.84 15.00 -14.83
N PRO A 42 -1.39 15.98 -14.09
CA PRO A 42 -2.60 15.77 -13.32
C PRO A 42 -3.81 15.67 -14.26
N PRO A 43 -4.56 14.56 -14.22
CA PRO A 43 -5.78 14.42 -15.00
C PRO A 43 -6.88 15.31 -14.42
N GLN A 44 -7.79 15.77 -15.27
CA GLN A 44 -9.05 16.35 -14.80
C GLN A 44 -9.96 15.22 -14.33
N LEU A 45 -10.27 15.23 -13.04
CA LEU A 45 -11.19 14.30 -12.39
C LEU A 45 -12.51 15.01 -12.09
N SER A 46 -13.62 14.32 -12.33
CA SER A 46 -14.93 14.75 -11.84
C SER A 46 -15.02 14.61 -10.32
N GLU A 47 -15.96 15.34 -9.70
CA GLU A 47 -16.19 15.26 -8.25
C GLU A 47 -16.54 13.82 -7.80
N ALA A 48 -17.27 13.07 -8.62
CA ALA A 48 -17.60 11.68 -8.34
C ALA A 48 -16.35 10.79 -8.32
N GLU A 49 -15.45 10.94 -9.29
CA GLU A 49 -14.19 10.19 -9.37
C GLU A 49 -13.26 10.53 -8.21
N LEU A 50 -13.19 11.81 -7.81
CA LEU A 50 -12.43 12.24 -6.64
C LEU A 50 -12.93 11.57 -5.35
N ARG A 51 -14.25 11.55 -5.13
CA ARG A 51 -14.85 10.88 -3.96
C ARG A 51 -14.60 9.37 -3.96
N GLN A 52 -14.66 8.72 -5.12
CA GLN A 52 -14.36 7.30 -5.24
C GLN A 52 -12.90 6.99 -4.95
N LEU A 53 -11.99 7.82 -5.47
CA LEU A 53 -10.56 7.68 -5.22
C LEU A 53 -10.23 7.85 -3.73
N GLU A 54 -10.80 8.88 -3.10
CA GLU A 54 -10.64 9.13 -1.65
C GLU A 54 -11.20 7.98 -0.81
N ALA A 55 -12.40 7.50 -1.11
CA ALA A 55 -13.02 6.39 -0.39
C ALA A 55 -12.20 5.10 -0.50
N GLY A 56 -11.76 4.75 -1.72
CA GLY A 56 -10.94 3.57 -1.97
C GLY A 56 -9.58 3.65 -1.28
N TYR A 57 -8.93 4.81 -1.32
CA TYR A 57 -7.65 5.04 -0.64
C TYR A 57 -7.77 4.92 0.89
N ASN A 58 -8.81 5.54 1.47
CA ASN A 58 -9.09 5.43 2.89
C ASN A 58 -9.37 3.98 3.31
N HIS A 59 -10.08 3.22 2.47
CA HIS A 59 -10.35 1.81 2.73
C HIS A 59 -9.06 0.96 2.73
N LEU A 60 -8.16 1.16 1.75
CA LEU A 60 -6.85 0.51 1.70
C LEU A 60 -6.01 0.80 2.94
N ILE A 61 -5.93 2.07 3.36
CA ILE A 61 -5.20 2.46 4.57
C ILE A 61 -5.77 1.77 5.80
N ALA A 62 -7.10 1.70 5.92
CA ALA A 62 -7.75 1.07 7.06
C ALA A 62 -7.39 -0.42 7.17
N VAL A 63 -7.40 -1.14 6.05
CA VAL A 63 -7.04 -2.57 6.00
C VAL A 63 -5.57 -2.77 6.34
N LEU A 64 -4.65 -2.01 5.73
CA LEU A 64 -3.22 -2.11 6.04
C LEU A 64 -2.90 -1.75 7.51
N ALA A 65 -3.59 -0.76 8.07
CA ALA A 65 -3.45 -0.40 9.48
C ALA A 65 -3.99 -1.49 10.41
N ALA A 66 -5.07 -2.17 10.05
CA ALA A 66 -5.57 -3.33 10.79
C ALA A 66 -4.57 -4.49 10.77
N GLU A 67 -4.01 -4.80 9.60
CA GLU A 67 -3.02 -5.87 9.48
C GLU A 67 -1.73 -5.55 10.24
N ARG A 68 -1.26 -4.30 10.18
CA ARG A 68 -0.11 -3.86 10.99
C ARG A 68 -0.33 -4.06 12.49
N ARG A 69 -1.54 -3.78 12.99
CA ARG A 69 -1.89 -4.02 14.40
C ARG A 69 -1.90 -5.52 14.73
N ASN A 70 -2.42 -6.35 13.84
CA ASN A 70 -2.43 -7.81 13.99
C ASN A 70 -1.00 -8.37 14.07
N LEU A 71 -0.14 -8.00 13.12
CA LEU A 71 1.28 -8.39 13.11
C LEU A 71 2.01 -7.89 14.36
N SER A 72 1.75 -6.65 14.80
CA SER A 72 2.33 -6.12 16.03
C SER A 72 1.91 -6.93 17.26
N LYS A 73 0.64 -7.36 17.33
CA LYS A 73 0.14 -8.22 18.40
C LYS A 73 0.82 -9.58 18.38
N GLN A 74 0.87 -10.24 17.22
CA GLN A 74 1.57 -11.51 17.05
C GLN A 74 3.05 -11.42 17.46
N LEU A 75 3.74 -10.34 17.08
CA LEU A 75 5.13 -10.10 17.49
C LEU A 75 5.30 -9.94 18.99
N SER A 76 4.33 -9.31 19.68
CA SER A 76 4.35 -9.16 21.13
C SER A 76 4.08 -10.45 21.89
N GLU A 77 3.35 -11.39 21.27
CA GLU A 77 3.05 -12.72 21.81
C GLU A 77 4.22 -13.70 21.65
N LEU A 78 5.20 -13.38 20.80
CA LEU A 78 6.44 -14.15 20.70
C LEU A 78 7.33 -13.88 21.92
N SER A 79 7.93 -14.95 22.47
CA SER A 79 8.88 -14.81 23.58
C SER A 79 10.02 -13.84 23.22
N GLY A 80 10.48 -13.03 24.19
CA GLY A 80 11.48 -11.99 23.98
C GLY A 80 12.70 -12.39 23.12
N PRO A 81 13.27 -13.60 23.27
CA PRO A 81 14.37 -14.07 22.40
C PRO A 81 13.98 -14.35 20.94
N LYS A 82 12.73 -14.73 20.66
CA LYS A 82 12.20 -14.92 19.29
C LYS A 82 11.80 -13.59 18.68
N GLN A 83 11.12 -12.72 19.43
CA GLN A 83 10.78 -11.36 19.00
C GLN A 83 12.04 -10.56 18.62
N LYS A 84 13.07 -10.57 19.48
CA LYS A 84 14.35 -9.89 19.23
C LYS A 84 15.07 -10.41 17.98
N ARG A 85 14.98 -11.72 17.68
CA ARG A 85 15.54 -12.30 16.46
C ARG A 85 14.83 -11.80 15.21
N ILE A 86 13.51 -11.75 15.22
CA ILE A 86 12.71 -11.27 14.08
C ILE A 86 12.95 -9.78 13.85
N VAL A 87 12.90 -8.96 14.89
CA VAL A 87 13.15 -7.51 14.80
C VAL A 87 14.58 -7.21 14.31
N ASN A 88 15.57 -7.95 14.80
CA ASN A 88 16.95 -7.80 14.33
C ASN A 88 17.11 -8.24 12.86
N ALA A 89 16.48 -9.34 12.44
CA ALA A 89 16.53 -9.81 11.07
C ALA A 89 15.90 -8.78 10.11
N TYR A 90 14.73 -8.25 10.47
CA TYR A 90 14.06 -7.18 9.74
C TYR A 90 14.91 -5.92 9.64
N SER A 91 15.47 -5.46 10.77
CA SER A 91 16.33 -4.28 10.82
C SER A 91 17.60 -4.43 9.97
N LYS A 92 18.18 -5.65 9.95
CA LYS A 92 19.34 -5.97 9.10
C LYS A 92 18.97 -5.97 7.62
N HIS A 93 17.81 -6.52 7.25
CA HIS A 93 17.31 -6.49 5.89
C HIS A 93 17.08 -5.05 5.40
N MET A 94 16.40 -4.21 6.19
CA MET A 94 16.14 -2.81 5.81
C MET A 94 17.44 -2.01 5.63
N LYS A 95 18.41 -2.19 6.54
CA LYS A 95 19.75 -1.59 6.40
C LYS A 95 20.51 -2.08 5.18
N SER A 96 20.29 -3.33 4.75
CA SER A 96 20.91 -3.90 3.56
C SER A 96 20.26 -3.39 2.27
N SER A 97 18.93 -3.23 2.25
CA SER A 97 18.20 -2.69 1.09
C SER A 97 18.52 -1.21 0.86
N MET A 98 18.69 -0.40 1.91
CA MET A 98 19.09 1.01 1.76
C MET A 98 20.51 1.20 1.20
N LYS A 99 21.38 0.18 1.28
CA LYS A 99 22.75 0.25 0.75
C LYS A 99 22.85 -0.04 -0.76
N MET A 100 21.77 -0.48 -1.41
CA MET A 100 21.74 -0.83 -2.84
C MET A 100 21.06 0.24 -3.72
N THR A 101 20.60 1.34 -3.12
CA THR A 101 19.95 2.47 -3.81
C THR A 101 20.70 3.78 -3.58
N PHE A 102 22.03 3.76 -3.70
CA PHE A 102 22.87 4.95 -3.81
C PHE A 102 23.82 4.82 -4.99
#